data_AF-A0AAW5KBZ2-F1
#
_entry.id   AF-A0AAW5KBZ2-F1
#
_cell.length_a   1.000
_cell.length_b   1.000
_cell.length_c   1.000
_cell.angle_alpha   90.00
_cell.angle_beta   90.00
_cell.angle_gamma   90.00
#
_symmetry.space_group_name_H-M   'P 1'
#
loop_
_entity.id
_entity.type
_entity.pdbx_description
1 polymer ?
#
loop_
_entity_poly.entity_id
_entity_poly.type
_entity_poly.pdbx_seq_one_letter_code
_entity_poly.pdbx_strand_id
1 'polypeptide(L)'
;MKLTFYGAAHEVTGSCHCIEVGNTRLLVDCGLQQGRDEKDNQQLPFAAASIDAVLVTHAHIDHSGRLPLLVKDGFQGKIYAIDATCRLLSIMLRDSAHIQEVDTQWENRKRGRSGDEGVEPLYTVQDAERVLPLLTPCRYGEFVEIADGVRARFQDAGHLLGSSSIELWVREGQVEKKLVFSGDIGNTDQPIIRDPQFLTQADYVVMESTYGDRLHEPSTDYVADLADILNQTFAKGGNVVIPSFAVGRTQELLYFLREIKDRHLVGANPHFPVYVDSPLATEATRIYSSDLLPYADEDTLKLLHLGSDPLEFEGMRMCESSEESKALNADPTPKVILSASGMCEAGRIRHHLKHNLWRPECTVVFVGYQAEGTLGRALLEGARQVKLFGEEIAVKARIVNFPGLSAHADKNGLLRWIGAFSPAPAHVFVVHGEDGVCRQFCTALEARGLSAHAPNFSEVYDLAAGQIVSAGVPFEQLRPKCERKNGSSNQAFGRLLAAGTRLLDVIAHNQGGSNKDLSRFRDQIIALCEKWDR
;
A
#
# COMPACT_ATOMS: atom_id res chain seq x y z
N MET A 1 -1.27 -28.60 12.70
CA MET A 1 -1.41 -27.51 11.71
C MET A 1 -1.22 -26.17 12.41
N LYS A 2 -0.28 -25.35 11.96
CA LYS A 2 0.04 -24.06 12.59
C LYS A 2 -0.03 -22.91 11.60
N LEU A 3 -0.45 -21.74 12.08
CA LEU A 3 -0.38 -20.45 11.39
C LEU A 3 0.55 -19.53 12.17
N THR A 4 1.55 -18.96 11.52
CA THR A 4 2.53 -18.04 12.10
C THR A 4 2.54 -16.71 11.36
N PHE A 5 2.55 -15.60 12.10
CA PHE A 5 2.48 -14.25 11.53
C PHE A 5 3.86 -13.59 11.48
N TYR A 6 4.47 -13.47 10.31
CA TYR A 6 5.80 -12.89 10.12
C TYR A 6 5.80 -11.43 9.63
N GLY A 7 4.64 -10.85 9.36
CA GLY A 7 4.52 -9.43 9.01
C GLY A 7 3.06 -9.00 8.85
N ALA A 8 2.87 -7.72 8.53
CA ALA A 8 1.56 -7.04 8.55
C ALA A 8 0.79 -7.20 9.88
N ALA A 9 1.53 -7.37 10.98
CA ALA A 9 1.01 -7.54 12.34
C ALA A 9 1.08 -6.20 13.08
N HIS A 10 -0.05 -5.48 13.16
CA HIS A 10 -0.13 -4.08 13.65
C HIS A 10 0.62 -3.05 12.78
N GLU A 11 0.92 -3.44 11.55
CA GLU A 11 1.59 -2.63 10.53
C GLU A 11 0.89 -2.85 9.18
N VAL A 12 0.95 -1.86 8.28
CA VAL A 12 0.36 -1.98 6.93
C VAL A 12 1.25 -2.85 6.06
N THR A 13 2.56 -2.62 6.05
CA THR A 13 3.43 -3.26 5.04
C THR A 13 4.07 -4.57 5.49
N GLY A 14 4.56 -5.36 4.54
CA GLY A 14 5.40 -6.52 4.79
C GLY A 14 4.62 -7.79 5.08
N SER A 15 3.47 -7.96 4.44
CA SER A 15 2.60 -9.14 4.54
C SER A 15 3.40 -10.43 4.35
N CYS A 16 3.37 -11.29 5.36
CA CYS A 16 4.03 -12.59 5.33
C CYS A 16 3.45 -13.51 6.41
N HIS A 17 2.78 -14.57 5.99
CA HIS A 17 2.11 -15.52 6.88
C HIS A 17 2.55 -16.94 6.53
N CYS A 18 2.97 -17.73 7.51
CA CYS A 18 3.46 -19.08 7.30
C CYS A 18 2.48 -20.12 7.83
N ILE A 19 2.19 -21.13 7.02
CA ILE A 19 1.31 -22.24 7.37
C ILE A 19 2.16 -23.52 7.38
N GLU A 20 2.12 -24.23 8.51
CA GLU A 20 2.81 -25.52 8.69
C GLU A 20 1.76 -26.65 8.82
N VAL A 21 1.84 -27.63 7.92
CA VAL A 21 0.91 -28.78 7.83
C VAL A 21 1.72 -30.04 7.57
N GLY A 22 1.79 -30.95 8.54
CA GLY A 22 2.68 -32.09 8.47
C GLY A 22 4.15 -31.66 8.28
N ASN A 23 4.74 -32.07 7.15
CA ASN A 23 6.11 -31.69 6.77
C ASN A 23 6.15 -30.52 5.77
N THR A 24 5.00 -29.97 5.38
CA THR A 24 4.90 -28.90 4.40
C THR A 24 4.82 -27.55 5.08
N ARG A 25 5.63 -26.60 4.61
CA ARG A 25 5.60 -25.19 4.98
C ARG A 25 5.35 -24.33 3.77
N LEU A 26 4.34 -23.49 3.85
CA LEU A 26 4.00 -22.55 2.78
C LEU A 26 3.87 -21.13 3.32
N LEU A 27 4.23 -20.17 2.49
CA LEU A 27 3.99 -18.76 2.76
C LEU A 27 2.77 -18.27 1.98
N VAL A 28 1.96 -17.43 2.62
CA VAL A 28 1.05 -16.51 1.95
C VAL A 28 1.68 -15.13 2.05
N ASP A 29 2.03 -14.59 0.89
CA ASP A 29 2.82 -13.37 0.69
C ASP A 29 4.23 -13.40 1.31
N CYS A 30 5.10 -12.55 0.76
CA CYS A 30 6.46 -12.31 1.21
C CYS A 30 6.84 -10.87 0.87
N GLY A 31 6.24 -9.94 1.59
CA GLY A 31 6.30 -8.51 1.31
C GLY A 31 7.44 -7.75 1.98
N LEU A 32 7.86 -6.66 1.36
CA LEU A 32 8.84 -5.71 1.91
C LEU A 32 8.15 -4.77 2.90
N GLN A 33 8.75 -4.53 4.05
CA GLN A 33 8.27 -3.48 4.95
C GLN A 33 8.70 -2.11 4.42
N GLN A 34 7.80 -1.15 4.40
CA GLN A 34 8.05 0.22 3.93
C GLN A 34 7.54 1.24 4.96
N GLY A 35 8.23 2.37 5.09
CA GLY A 35 7.86 3.43 6.02
C GLY A 35 8.82 3.53 7.20
N ARG A 36 8.30 3.61 8.42
CA ARG A 36 9.15 3.71 9.61
C ARG A 36 9.87 2.39 9.82
N ASP A 37 11.20 2.42 9.93
CA ASP A 37 12.11 1.28 10.09
C ASP A 37 11.87 0.50 11.40
N GLU A 38 10.71 -0.14 11.54
CA GLU A 38 10.32 -0.88 12.74
C GLU A 38 10.96 -2.28 12.77
N LYS A 39 11.30 -2.87 11.61
CA LYS A 39 12.19 -4.04 11.51
C LYS A 39 13.14 -3.97 10.32
N ASP A 40 14.18 -4.78 10.40
CA ASP A 40 15.18 -4.91 9.36
C ASP A 40 14.71 -5.88 8.26
N ASN A 41 14.52 -5.34 7.04
CA ASN A 41 14.18 -6.16 5.86
C ASN A 41 15.29 -7.16 5.49
N GLN A 42 16.53 -6.98 5.97
CA GLN A 42 17.69 -7.82 5.63
C GLN A 42 17.59 -9.26 6.10
N GLN A 43 16.72 -9.59 7.05
CA GLN A 43 16.65 -10.94 7.61
C GLN A 43 15.25 -11.52 7.57
N LEU A 44 15.12 -12.71 7.00
CA LEU A 44 13.90 -13.50 7.10
C LEU A 44 13.79 -14.10 8.51
N PRO A 45 12.63 -14.04 9.17
CA PRO A 45 12.44 -14.64 10.50
C PRO A 45 12.37 -16.18 10.49
N PHE A 46 12.66 -16.79 9.34
CA PHE A 46 12.65 -18.22 9.08
C PHE A 46 13.71 -18.56 8.03
N ALA A 47 14.09 -19.83 7.96
CA ALA A 47 15.02 -20.31 6.93
C ALA A 47 14.30 -20.40 5.57
N ALA A 48 14.75 -19.66 4.57
CA ALA A 48 14.16 -19.65 3.23
C ALA A 48 14.08 -21.05 2.59
N ALA A 49 15.13 -21.86 2.76
CA ALA A 49 15.18 -23.24 2.26
C ALA A 49 14.20 -24.21 2.95
N SER A 50 13.54 -23.78 4.04
CA SER A 50 12.51 -24.59 4.72
C SER A 50 11.10 -24.37 4.19
N ILE A 51 10.91 -23.46 3.23
CA ILE A 51 9.62 -23.16 2.61
C ILE A 51 9.47 -23.96 1.32
N ASP A 52 8.37 -24.67 1.17
CA ASP A 52 8.09 -25.54 0.02
C ASP A 52 7.36 -24.80 -1.12
N ALA A 53 6.52 -23.82 -0.77
CA ALA A 53 5.74 -23.04 -1.73
C ALA A 53 5.40 -21.65 -1.20
N VAL A 54 5.15 -20.72 -2.11
CA VAL A 54 4.61 -19.39 -1.80
C VAL A 54 3.34 -19.17 -2.60
N LEU A 55 2.31 -18.61 -1.97
CA LEU A 55 1.11 -18.13 -2.63
C LEU A 55 1.09 -16.61 -2.51
N VAL A 56 0.96 -15.89 -3.62
CA VAL A 56 1.00 -14.43 -3.66
C VAL A 56 -0.37 -13.90 -4.01
N THR A 57 -0.90 -13.03 -3.15
CA THR A 57 -2.24 -12.44 -3.31
C THR A 57 -2.27 -11.47 -4.48
N HIS A 58 -1.26 -10.58 -4.58
CA HIS A 58 -1.14 -9.59 -5.64
C HIS A 58 0.29 -9.01 -5.73
N ALA A 59 0.53 -8.13 -6.71
CA ALA A 59 1.88 -7.74 -7.13
C ALA A 59 2.52 -6.58 -6.35
N HIS A 60 1.83 -5.96 -5.40
CA HIS A 60 2.44 -4.86 -4.64
C HIS A 60 3.65 -5.32 -3.82
N ILE A 61 4.60 -4.40 -3.62
CA ILE A 61 5.92 -4.70 -3.04
C ILE A 61 5.82 -5.03 -1.54
N ASP A 62 4.82 -4.53 -0.86
CA ASP A 62 4.48 -4.89 0.52
C ASP A 62 3.81 -6.25 0.68
N HIS A 63 3.54 -6.97 -0.43
CA HIS A 63 3.11 -8.37 -0.46
C HIS A 63 4.11 -9.30 -1.16
N SER A 64 4.94 -8.77 -2.07
CA SER A 64 5.80 -9.59 -2.92
C SER A 64 7.28 -9.18 -2.93
N GLY A 65 7.62 -8.03 -2.34
CA GLY A 65 8.93 -7.41 -2.46
C GLY A 65 10.09 -8.19 -1.85
N ARG A 66 9.84 -9.15 -0.95
CA ARG A 66 10.91 -10.00 -0.37
C ARG A 66 11.07 -11.34 -1.09
N LEU A 67 10.32 -11.61 -2.17
CA LEU A 67 10.54 -12.81 -2.98
C LEU A 67 11.98 -12.92 -3.53
N PRO A 68 12.63 -11.84 -4.02
CA PRO A 68 14.02 -11.94 -4.47
C PRO A 68 14.99 -12.30 -3.32
N LEU A 69 14.76 -11.76 -2.12
CA LEU A 69 15.52 -12.13 -0.92
C LEU A 69 15.32 -13.60 -0.56
N LEU A 70 14.07 -14.07 -0.59
CA LEU A 70 13.71 -15.46 -0.32
C LEU A 70 14.45 -16.42 -1.26
N VAL A 71 14.49 -16.13 -2.55
CA VAL A 71 15.23 -16.92 -3.55
C VAL A 71 16.73 -16.82 -3.35
N LYS A 72 17.25 -15.63 -3.05
CA LYS A 72 18.67 -15.40 -2.74
C LYS A 72 19.13 -16.23 -1.55
N ASP A 73 18.29 -16.38 -0.53
CA ASP A 73 18.57 -17.11 0.71
C ASP A 73 18.31 -18.62 0.62
N GLY A 74 17.94 -19.13 -0.56
CA GLY A 74 17.94 -20.56 -0.86
C GLY A 74 16.58 -21.22 -1.06
N PHE A 75 15.50 -20.44 -1.20
CA PHE A 75 14.20 -20.99 -1.63
C PHE A 75 14.26 -21.51 -3.07
N GLN A 76 13.64 -22.67 -3.32
CA GLN A 76 13.60 -23.33 -4.63
C GLN A 76 12.19 -23.81 -5.02
N GLY A 77 11.19 -23.52 -4.20
CA GLY A 77 9.81 -23.94 -4.42
C GLY A 77 9.10 -23.15 -5.51
N LYS A 78 7.82 -23.47 -5.72
CA LYS A 78 6.96 -22.75 -6.66
C LYS A 78 6.30 -21.54 -6.00
N ILE A 79 6.08 -20.49 -6.79
CA ILE A 79 5.39 -19.26 -6.38
C ILE A 79 4.09 -19.17 -7.19
N TYR A 80 2.96 -19.40 -6.54
CA TYR A 80 1.64 -19.42 -7.16
C TYR A 80 0.98 -18.04 -7.07
N ALA A 81 0.53 -17.52 -8.20
CA ALA A 81 -0.24 -16.28 -8.26
C ALA A 81 -1.14 -16.28 -9.50
N ILE A 82 -2.12 -15.39 -9.57
CA ILE A 82 -2.91 -15.18 -10.78
C ILE A 82 -2.00 -14.74 -11.94
N ASP A 83 -2.31 -15.16 -13.18
CA ASP A 83 -1.51 -14.84 -14.37
C ASP A 83 -1.13 -13.36 -14.48
N ALA A 84 -2.10 -12.44 -14.32
CA ALA A 84 -1.81 -11.01 -14.35
C ALA A 84 -0.87 -10.56 -13.22
N THR A 85 -0.99 -11.16 -12.02
CA THR A 85 -0.04 -10.94 -10.93
C THR A 85 1.35 -11.42 -11.31
N CYS A 86 1.52 -12.60 -11.91
CA CYS A 86 2.83 -13.07 -12.38
C CYS A 86 3.47 -12.09 -13.38
N ARG A 87 2.67 -11.54 -14.32
CA ARG A 87 3.15 -10.53 -15.27
C ARG A 87 3.58 -9.24 -14.58
N LEU A 88 2.76 -8.74 -13.65
CA LEU A 88 3.09 -7.53 -12.87
C LEU A 88 4.33 -7.74 -11.97
N LEU A 89 4.45 -8.89 -11.30
CA LEU A 89 5.63 -9.25 -10.50
C LEU A 89 6.92 -9.18 -11.34
N SER A 90 6.85 -9.56 -12.62
CA SER A 90 8.03 -9.54 -13.49
C SER A 90 8.63 -8.14 -13.66
N ILE A 91 7.81 -7.09 -13.71
CA ILE A 91 8.29 -5.70 -13.84
C ILE A 91 8.52 -5.08 -12.46
N MET A 92 7.65 -5.36 -11.49
CA MET A 92 7.70 -4.79 -10.14
C MET A 92 8.96 -5.20 -9.38
N LEU A 93 9.33 -6.48 -9.42
CA LEU A 93 10.49 -6.99 -8.69
C LEU A 93 11.81 -6.46 -9.27
N ARG A 94 11.89 -6.28 -10.59
CA ARG A 94 13.05 -5.68 -11.27
C ARG A 94 13.22 -4.22 -10.91
N ASP A 95 12.13 -3.45 -10.97
CA ASP A 95 12.16 -2.02 -10.61
C ASP A 95 12.54 -1.84 -9.12
N SER A 96 11.94 -2.64 -8.24
CA SER A 96 12.30 -2.66 -6.82
C SER A 96 13.78 -2.97 -6.58
N ALA A 97 14.32 -3.98 -7.27
CA ALA A 97 15.73 -4.35 -7.16
C ALA A 97 16.66 -3.25 -7.71
N HIS A 98 16.29 -2.63 -8.83
CA HIS A 98 17.04 -1.52 -9.40
C HIS A 98 17.09 -0.32 -8.44
N ILE A 99 15.98 0.01 -7.79
CA ILE A 99 15.92 1.07 -6.77
C ILE A 99 16.87 0.74 -5.62
N GLN A 100 16.85 -0.49 -5.12
CA GLN A 100 17.75 -0.91 -4.03
C GLN A 100 19.23 -0.84 -4.40
N GLU A 101 19.60 -1.26 -5.61
CA GLU A 101 20.97 -1.15 -6.10
C GLU A 101 21.42 0.32 -6.19
N VAL A 102 20.57 1.19 -6.73
CA VAL A 102 20.86 2.62 -6.87
C VAL A 102 21.01 3.28 -5.49
N ASP A 103 20.08 3.04 -4.57
CA ASP A 103 20.12 3.59 -3.21
C ASP A 103 21.37 3.13 -2.46
N THR A 104 21.72 1.85 -2.58
CA THR A 104 22.96 1.29 -2.00
C THR A 104 24.21 1.95 -2.60
N GLN A 105 24.25 2.20 -3.91
CA GLN A 105 25.37 2.91 -4.54
C GLN A 105 25.49 4.36 -4.04
N TRP A 106 24.37 5.05 -3.82
CA TRP A 106 24.37 6.39 -3.20
C TRP A 106 24.87 6.34 -1.76
N GLU A 107 24.41 5.38 -0.97
CA GLU A 107 24.87 5.19 0.41
C GLU A 107 26.35 4.88 0.49
N ASN A 108 26.86 3.95 -0.33
CA ASN A 108 28.27 3.59 -0.39
C ASN A 108 29.17 4.75 -0.79
N ARG A 109 28.72 5.62 -1.70
CA ARG A 109 29.43 6.87 -2.03
C ARG A 109 29.52 7.82 -0.84
N LYS A 110 28.52 7.85 0.03
CA LYS A 110 28.51 8.65 1.27
C LYS A 110 29.43 8.02 2.33
N ARG A 111 29.29 6.72 2.57
CA ARG A 111 30.12 5.94 3.52
C ARG A 111 31.61 6.02 3.17
N GLY A 112 31.96 5.89 1.90
CA GLY A 112 33.34 6.02 1.43
C GLY A 112 33.96 7.40 1.68
N ARG A 113 33.16 8.47 1.75
CA ARG A 113 33.65 9.81 2.16
C ARG A 113 33.87 9.93 3.66
N SER A 114 33.15 9.13 4.45
CA SER A 114 33.24 9.06 5.91
C SER A 114 34.23 8.00 6.41
N GLY A 115 34.76 7.15 5.52
CA GLY A 115 35.67 6.05 5.86
C GLY A 115 34.97 4.79 6.38
N ASP A 116 33.64 4.73 6.28
CA ASP A 116 32.83 3.58 6.71
C ASP A 116 32.83 2.47 5.65
N GLU A 117 32.69 1.21 6.07
CA GLU A 117 32.56 0.06 5.17
C GLU A 117 31.27 0.14 4.34
N GLY A 118 31.37 -0.29 3.08
CA GLY A 118 30.24 -0.37 2.16
C GLY A 118 29.22 -1.43 2.59
N VAL A 119 28.00 -1.27 2.12
CA VAL A 119 26.89 -2.20 2.30
C VAL A 119 26.45 -2.76 0.95
N GLU A 120 25.87 -3.95 0.98
CA GLU A 120 25.26 -4.59 -0.19
C GLU A 120 23.76 -4.28 -0.24
N PRO A 121 23.15 -4.24 -1.44
CA PRO A 121 21.71 -4.11 -1.54
C PRO A 121 21.03 -5.35 -0.96
N LEU A 122 19.81 -5.18 -0.48
CA LEU A 122 19.01 -6.29 0.05
C LEU A 122 18.91 -7.41 -1.00
N TYR A 123 18.62 -7.05 -2.25
CA TYR A 123 18.76 -7.91 -3.41
C TYR A 123 19.06 -7.10 -4.69
N THR A 124 19.56 -7.80 -5.71
CA THR A 124 19.96 -7.25 -7.02
C THR A 124 18.91 -7.52 -8.10
N VAL A 125 19.02 -6.86 -9.25
CA VAL A 125 18.14 -7.17 -10.41
C VAL A 125 18.31 -8.62 -10.83
N GLN A 126 19.52 -9.17 -10.73
CA GLN A 126 19.77 -10.58 -11.00
C GLN A 126 19.01 -11.50 -10.03
N ASP A 127 18.89 -11.12 -8.76
CA ASP A 127 18.08 -11.87 -7.78
C ASP A 127 16.60 -11.83 -8.13
N ALA A 128 16.08 -10.69 -8.57
CA ALA A 128 14.69 -10.56 -9.04
C ALA A 128 14.43 -11.44 -10.28
N GLU A 129 15.37 -11.51 -11.24
CA GLU A 129 15.28 -12.40 -12.40
C GLU A 129 15.21 -13.88 -12.01
N ARG A 130 15.88 -14.29 -10.91
CA ARG A 130 15.83 -15.67 -10.42
C ARG A 130 14.45 -16.06 -9.87
N VAL A 131 13.60 -15.10 -9.51
CA VAL A 131 12.22 -15.36 -9.05
C VAL A 131 11.31 -15.82 -10.19
N LEU A 132 11.49 -15.24 -11.38
CA LEU A 132 10.58 -15.41 -12.51
C LEU A 132 10.36 -16.85 -12.97
N PRO A 133 11.39 -17.71 -13.10
CA PRO A 133 11.18 -19.11 -13.48
C PRO A 133 10.43 -19.94 -12.40
N LEU A 134 10.28 -19.42 -11.19
CA LEU A 134 9.54 -20.08 -10.11
C LEU A 134 8.05 -19.69 -10.09
N LEU A 135 7.67 -18.66 -10.85
CA LEU A 135 6.27 -18.21 -10.96
C LEU A 135 5.41 -19.27 -11.66
N THR A 136 4.31 -19.65 -11.03
CA THR A 136 3.33 -20.61 -11.51
C THR A 136 1.97 -19.90 -11.65
N PRO A 137 1.57 -19.52 -12.88
CA PRO A 137 0.33 -18.78 -13.10
C PRO A 137 -0.90 -19.65 -12.79
N CYS A 138 -1.87 -19.05 -12.10
CA CYS A 138 -3.13 -19.65 -11.69
C CYS A 138 -4.30 -18.88 -12.31
N ARG A 139 -5.49 -19.49 -12.28
CA ARG A 139 -6.75 -18.88 -12.73
C ARG A 139 -7.72 -18.76 -11.56
N TYR A 140 -8.57 -17.74 -11.61
CA TYR A 140 -9.62 -17.58 -10.61
C TYR A 140 -10.58 -18.77 -10.63
N GLY A 141 -11.03 -19.19 -9.45
CA GLY A 141 -12.02 -20.26 -9.29
C GLY A 141 -11.49 -21.68 -9.51
N GLU A 142 -10.28 -21.85 -10.06
CA GLU A 142 -9.67 -23.16 -10.29
C GLU A 142 -8.90 -23.63 -9.04
N PHE A 143 -9.03 -24.92 -8.71
CA PHE A 143 -8.25 -25.55 -7.65
C PHE A 143 -6.83 -25.86 -8.13
N VAL A 144 -5.85 -25.56 -7.29
CA VAL A 144 -4.44 -25.87 -7.50
C VAL A 144 -3.95 -26.74 -6.35
N GLU A 145 -3.38 -27.90 -6.67
CA GLU A 145 -2.72 -28.76 -5.69
C GLU A 145 -1.32 -28.19 -5.40
N ILE A 146 -1.06 -27.84 -4.14
CA ILE A 146 0.21 -27.24 -3.72
C ILE A 146 1.17 -28.34 -3.24
N ALA A 147 0.66 -29.23 -2.38
CA ALA A 147 1.34 -30.40 -1.83
C ALA A 147 0.27 -31.43 -1.39
N ASP A 148 0.69 -32.64 -0.98
CA ASP A 148 -0.25 -33.64 -0.48
C ASP A 148 -1.05 -33.10 0.73
N GLY A 149 -2.38 -33.08 0.60
CA GLY A 149 -3.26 -32.54 1.64
C GLY A 149 -3.31 -31.02 1.70
N VAL A 150 -2.73 -30.31 0.73
CA VAL A 150 -2.78 -28.84 0.63
C VAL A 150 -3.22 -28.43 -0.77
N ARG A 151 -4.41 -27.81 -0.86
CA ARG A 151 -4.93 -27.23 -2.10
C ARG A 151 -5.34 -25.79 -1.89
N ALA A 152 -5.20 -24.98 -2.92
CA ALA A 152 -5.58 -23.58 -2.92
C ALA A 152 -6.56 -23.25 -4.05
N ARG A 153 -7.31 -22.17 -3.87
CA ARG A 153 -8.12 -21.55 -4.91
C ARG A 153 -8.03 -20.04 -4.75
N PHE A 154 -7.80 -19.35 -5.86
CA PHE A 154 -7.69 -17.90 -5.92
C PHE A 154 -9.03 -17.32 -6.35
N GLN A 155 -9.53 -16.34 -5.61
CA GLN A 155 -10.79 -15.64 -5.87
C GLN A 155 -10.49 -14.15 -6.08
N ASP A 156 -11.23 -13.49 -6.97
CA ASP A 156 -10.97 -12.10 -7.33
C ASP A 156 -11.16 -11.17 -6.12
N ALA A 157 -10.11 -10.43 -5.75
CA ALA A 157 -10.16 -9.50 -4.62
C ALA A 157 -10.55 -8.08 -5.02
N GLY A 158 -10.63 -7.77 -6.33
CA GLY A 158 -11.04 -6.45 -6.82
C GLY A 158 -10.12 -5.27 -6.43
N HIS A 159 -8.91 -5.53 -5.92
CA HIS A 159 -7.99 -4.49 -5.43
C HIS A 159 -7.04 -3.97 -6.52
N LEU A 160 -6.51 -4.89 -7.32
CA LEU A 160 -5.58 -4.64 -8.41
C LEU A 160 -5.82 -5.69 -9.50
N LEU A 161 -5.40 -5.42 -10.74
CA LEU A 161 -5.37 -6.43 -11.79
C LEU A 161 -4.65 -7.71 -11.33
N GLY A 162 -5.37 -8.82 -11.30
CA GLY A 162 -4.88 -10.12 -10.82
C GLY A 162 -4.91 -10.31 -9.30
N SER A 163 -5.31 -9.31 -8.52
CA SER A 163 -5.41 -9.43 -7.06
C SER A 163 -6.37 -10.54 -6.64
N SER A 164 -6.04 -11.19 -5.53
CA SER A 164 -6.79 -12.36 -5.11
C SER A 164 -6.86 -12.55 -3.60
N SER A 165 -8.04 -12.97 -3.16
CA SER A 165 -8.21 -13.67 -1.89
C SER A 165 -7.92 -15.15 -2.11
N ILE A 166 -7.24 -15.78 -1.16
CA ILE A 166 -6.77 -17.16 -1.29
C ILE A 166 -7.56 -18.03 -0.31
N GLU A 167 -8.34 -18.97 -0.84
CA GLU A 167 -8.91 -20.07 -0.08
C GLU A 167 -7.88 -21.20 -0.02
N LEU A 168 -7.56 -21.67 1.18
CA LEU A 168 -6.58 -22.72 1.42
C LEU A 168 -7.20 -23.84 2.24
N TRP A 169 -7.24 -25.05 1.69
CA TRP A 169 -7.63 -26.25 2.41
C TRP A 169 -6.37 -27.00 2.81
N VAL A 170 -6.22 -27.20 4.12
CA VAL A 170 -5.09 -27.90 4.71
C VAL A 170 -5.58 -29.11 5.48
N ARG A 171 -4.94 -30.26 5.26
CA ARG A 171 -5.31 -31.52 5.91
C ARG A 171 -4.10 -32.16 6.57
N GLU A 172 -4.24 -32.46 7.86
CA GLU A 172 -3.26 -33.21 8.64
C GLU A 172 -3.96 -34.40 9.30
N GLY A 173 -3.64 -35.62 8.84
CA GLY A 173 -4.34 -36.83 9.26
C GLY A 173 -5.82 -36.81 8.88
N GLN A 174 -6.71 -36.84 9.87
CA GLN A 174 -8.18 -36.82 9.68
C GLN A 174 -8.79 -35.42 9.84
N VAL A 175 -7.98 -34.40 10.16
CA VAL A 175 -8.47 -33.04 10.39
C VAL A 175 -8.19 -32.21 9.14
N GLU A 176 -9.24 -31.67 8.53
CA GLU A 176 -9.17 -30.69 7.45
C GLU A 176 -9.64 -29.33 7.97
N LYS A 177 -8.94 -28.27 7.59
CA LYS A 177 -9.29 -26.88 7.88
C LYS A 177 -9.26 -26.04 6.61
N LYS A 178 -10.21 -25.12 6.49
CA LYS A 178 -10.25 -24.11 5.43
C LYS A 178 -9.88 -22.75 5.99
N LEU A 179 -8.81 -22.17 5.46
CA LEU A 179 -8.38 -20.82 5.74
C LEU A 179 -8.74 -19.92 4.56
N VAL A 180 -9.04 -18.66 4.84
CA VAL A 180 -9.14 -17.62 3.82
C VAL A 180 -8.20 -16.49 4.17
N PHE A 181 -7.31 -16.14 3.25
CA PHE A 181 -6.49 -14.94 3.31
C PHE A 181 -7.13 -13.92 2.37
N SER A 182 -7.50 -12.75 2.87
CA SER A 182 -8.14 -11.75 2.02
C SER A 182 -7.21 -11.19 0.95
N GLY A 183 -5.91 -11.09 1.25
CA GLY A 183 -5.04 -10.12 0.59
C GLY A 183 -5.56 -8.71 0.86
N ASP A 184 -5.34 -7.81 -0.09
CA ASP A 184 -6.00 -6.50 -0.06
C ASP A 184 -7.37 -6.60 -0.72
N ILE A 185 -8.39 -6.12 -0.03
CA ILE A 185 -9.78 -6.17 -0.48
C ILE A 185 -10.07 -4.88 -1.23
N GLY A 186 -10.48 -5.01 -2.48
CA GLY A 186 -10.84 -3.89 -3.34
C GLY A 186 -11.99 -3.04 -2.80
N ASN A 187 -12.01 -1.78 -3.20
CA ASN A 187 -13.25 -1.00 -3.11
C ASN A 187 -14.23 -1.44 -4.21
N THR A 188 -15.51 -1.14 -4.07
CA THR A 188 -16.51 -1.42 -5.13
C THR A 188 -16.56 -0.28 -6.15
N ASP A 189 -17.13 -0.58 -7.31
CA ASP A 189 -17.38 0.37 -8.40
C ASP A 189 -16.10 1.09 -8.85
N GLN A 190 -14.96 0.41 -8.74
CA GLN A 190 -13.70 0.89 -9.31
C GLN A 190 -13.69 0.60 -10.82
N PRO A 191 -13.13 1.49 -11.65
CA PRO A 191 -13.08 1.25 -13.08
C PRO A 191 -12.10 0.12 -13.41
N ILE A 192 -12.25 -0.44 -14.61
CA ILE A 192 -11.38 -1.44 -15.24
C ILE A 192 -11.63 -2.84 -14.71
N ILE A 193 -11.52 -3.07 -13.40
CA ILE A 193 -11.56 -4.41 -12.79
C ILE A 193 -12.86 -4.67 -12.04
N ARG A 194 -13.27 -5.94 -11.96
CA ARG A 194 -14.49 -6.34 -11.25
C ARG A 194 -14.40 -6.03 -9.75
N ASP A 195 -15.59 -5.86 -9.16
CA ASP A 195 -15.74 -5.82 -7.71
C ASP A 195 -15.19 -7.08 -7.01
N PRO A 196 -14.76 -6.94 -5.75
CA PRO A 196 -14.32 -8.08 -4.93
C PRO A 196 -15.38 -9.17 -4.84
N GLN A 197 -14.96 -10.42 -5.00
CA GLN A 197 -15.84 -11.57 -4.78
C GLN A 197 -16.02 -11.86 -3.29
N PHE A 198 -17.26 -12.10 -2.90
CA PHE A 198 -17.60 -12.50 -1.53
C PHE A 198 -17.41 -14.01 -1.35
N LEU A 199 -16.61 -14.38 -0.35
CA LEU A 199 -16.44 -15.77 0.07
C LEU A 199 -17.41 -16.10 1.20
N THR A 200 -17.89 -17.35 1.23
CA THR A 200 -19.02 -17.71 2.10
C THR A 200 -18.69 -18.73 3.18
N GLN A 201 -17.51 -19.37 3.16
CA GLN A 201 -17.15 -20.44 4.09
C GLN A 201 -15.66 -20.41 4.42
N ALA A 202 -15.32 -20.48 5.71
CA ALA A 202 -13.97 -20.69 6.23
C ALA A 202 -14.03 -21.15 7.69
N ASP A 203 -13.06 -21.93 8.14
CA ASP A 203 -12.82 -22.13 9.57
C ASP A 203 -12.13 -20.89 10.18
N TYR A 204 -11.17 -20.33 9.45
CA TYR A 204 -10.34 -19.21 9.89
C TYR A 204 -10.19 -18.18 8.77
N VAL A 205 -10.19 -16.90 9.11
CA VAL A 205 -10.00 -15.81 8.15
C VAL A 205 -8.84 -14.93 8.62
N VAL A 206 -7.90 -14.64 7.72
CA VAL A 206 -6.87 -13.62 7.89
C VAL A 206 -7.25 -12.47 6.96
N MET A 207 -7.60 -11.32 7.50
CA MET A 207 -8.10 -10.19 6.69
C MET A 207 -7.38 -8.87 6.95
N GLU A 208 -7.24 -8.09 5.88
CA GLU A 208 -6.71 -6.73 5.95
C GLU A 208 -7.60 -5.77 6.75
N SER A 209 -7.03 -4.65 7.16
CA SER A 209 -7.74 -3.63 7.94
C SER A 209 -7.28 -2.21 7.63
N THR A 210 -6.78 -1.95 6.42
CA THR A 210 -6.15 -0.68 6.04
C THR A 210 -7.04 0.53 6.37
N TYR A 211 -8.35 0.41 6.14
CA TYR A 211 -9.36 1.41 6.47
C TYR A 211 -10.41 0.90 7.47
N GLY A 212 -10.04 0.01 8.39
CA GLY A 212 -10.93 -0.53 9.42
C GLY A 212 -11.50 0.51 10.39
N ASP A 213 -10.97 1.74 10.39
CA ASP A 213 -11.35 2.86 11.25
C ASP A 213 -12.28 3.89 10.60
N ARG A 214 -12.35 3.96 9.27
CA ARG A 214 -12.99 5.08 8.55
C ARG A 214 -13.81 4.65 7.34
N LEU A 215 -14.64 5.58 6.86
CA LEU A 215 -15.42 5.44 5.63
C LEU A 215 -14.80 6.29 4.53
N HIS A 216 -14.93 5.83 3.28
CA HIS A 216 -14.58 6.68 2.14
C HIS A 216 -15.62 7.78 1.98
N GLU A 217 -15.16 8.96 1.56
CA GLU A 217 -16.09 10.02 1.18
C GLU A 217 -16.86 9.58 -0.07
N PRO A 218 -18.20 9.64 -0.08
CA PRO A 218 -18.98 9.30 -1.25
C PRO A 218 -18.70 10.33 -2.35
N SER A 219 -17.99 9.92 -3.39
CA SER A 219 -17.90 10.70 -4.62
C SER A 219 -19.08 10.36 -5.52
N THR A 220 -19.73 11.37 -6.07
CA THR A 220 -20.86 11.19 -6.98
C THR A 220 -20.45 11.09 -8.45
N ASP A 221 -19.31 11.65 -8.86
CA ASP A 221 -18.78 11.58 -10.24
C ASP A 221 -17.28 11.98 -10.31
N TYR A 222 -16.37 10.99 -10.23
CA TYR A 222 -14.93 11.23 -10.34
C TYR A 222 -14.52 11.89 -11.67
N VAL A 223 -15.23 11.58 -12.75
CA VAL A 223 -14.93 12.09 -14.10
C VAL A 223 -15.26 13.57 -14.19
N ALA A 224 -16.40 13.99 -13.66
CA ALA A 224 -16.79 15.39 -13.60
C ALA A 224 -15.86 16.22 -12.69
N ASP A 225 -15.54 15.71 -11.51
CA ASP A 225 -14.68 16.42 -10.54
C ASP A 225 -13.26 16.60 -11.09
N LEU A 226 -12.69 15.55 -11.70
CA LEU A 226 -11.38 15.67 -12.34
C LEU A 226 -11.43 16.63 -13.54
N ALA A 227 -12.48 16.57 -14.38
CA ALA A 227 -12.65 17.49 -15.51
C ALA A 227 -12.74 18.96 -15.08
N ASP A 228 -13.40 19.27 -13.95
CA ASP A 228 -13.46 20.63 -13.40
C ASP A 228 -12.07 21.13 -12.97
N ILE A 229 -11.28 20.29 -12.30
CA ILE A 229 -9.88 20.61 -11.94
C ILE A 229 -9.05 20.89 -13.20
N LEU A 230 -9.18 20.05 -14.23
CA LEU A 230 -8.49 20.22 -15.51
C LEU A 230 -8.88 21.55 -16.17
N ASN A 231 -10.19 21.82 -16.30
CA ASN A 231 -10.72 23.05 -16.89
C ASN A 231 -10.20 24.31 -16.20
N GLN A 232 -10.29 24.36 -14.86
CA GLN A 232 -9.85 25.52 -14.09
C GLN A 232 -8.35 25.76 -14.20
N THR A 233 -7.56 24.68 -14.31
CA THR A 233 -6.10 24.77 -14.44
C THR A 233 -5.71 25.22 -15.86
N PHE A 234 -6.31 24.63 -16.88
CA PHE A 234 -6.02 24.98 -18.28
C PHE A 234 -6.51 26.38 -18.66
N ALA A 235 -7.63 26.85 -18.10
CA ALA A 235 -8.09 28.23 -18.29
C ALA A 235 -7.06 29.28 -17.80
N LYS A 236 -6.16 28.90 -16.89
CA LYS A 236 -5.05 29.73 -16.41
C LYS A 236 -3.74 29.49 -17.14
N GLY A 237 -3.70 28.56 -18.10
CA GLY A 237 -2.48 28.16 -18.82
C GLY A 237 -1.53 27.28 -18.01
N GLY A 238 -2.00 26.64 -16.93
CA GLY A 238 -1.17 25.81 -16.06
C GLY A 238 -1.12 24.33 -16.43
N ASN A 239 -0.14 23.64 -15.86
CA ASN A 239 -0.05 22.18 -15.93
C ASN A 239 -0.79 21.54 -14.76
N VAL A 240 -1.30 20.32 -14.99
CA VAL A 240 -1.84 19.46 -13.94
C VAL A 240 -0.85 18.33 -13.70
N VAL A 241 -0.24 18.30 -12.52
CA VAL A 241 0.72 17.26 -12.11
C VAL A 241 0.03 16.32 -11.14
N ILE A 242 0.03 15.03 -11.45
CA ILE A 242 -0.63 14.01 -10.64
C ILE A 242 0.41 12.97 -10.22
N PRO A 243 0.93 13.05 -8.98
CA PRO A 243 1.67 11.95 -8.37
C PRO A 243 0.79 10.70 -8.29
N SER A 244 1.20 9.61 -8.92
CA SER A 244 0.45 8.35 -8.93
C SER A 244 1.35 7.13 -8.74
N PHE A 245 0.80 6.06 -8.16
CA PHE A 245 1.46 4.76 -8.19
C PHE A 245 1.45 4.21 -9.61
N ALA A 246 2.55 3.57 -10.00
CA ALA A 246 2.77 3.11 -11.37
C ALA A 246 1.77 2.01 -11.81
N VAL A 247 1.30 1.22 -10.84
CA VAL A 247 0.40 0.07 -11.01
C VAL A 247 -0.91 0.35 -10.28
N GLY A 248 -2.05 0.09 -10.93
CA GLY A 248 -3.39 0.40 -10.44
C GLY A 248 -3.78 1.86 -10.71
N ARG A 249 -3.32 2.78 -9.84
CA ARG A 249 -3.76 4.19 -9.83
C ARG A 249 -3.58 4.91 -11.15
N THR A 250 -2.43 4.72 -11.79
CA THR A 250 -2.15 5.38 -13.08
C THR A 250 -3.13 4.91 -14.15
N GLN A 251 -3.47 3.62 -14.17
CA GLN A 251 -4.37 3.06 -15.17
C GLN A 251 -5.82 3.54 -14.96
N GLU A 252 -6.29 3.60 -13.71
CA GLU A 252 -7.61 4.18 -13.41
C GLU A 252 -7.71 5.65 -13.83
N LEU A 253 -6.65 6.44 -13.60
CA LEU A 253 -6.61 7.83 -14.09
C LEU A 253 -6.64 7.91 -15.61
N LEU A 254 -5.96 7.02 -16.32
CA LEU A 254 -6.03 6.96 -17.79
C LEU A 254 -7.44 6.62 -18.26
N TYR A 255 -8.13 5.70 -17.59
CA TYR A 255 -9.54 5.38 -17.85
C TYR A 255 -10.43 6.62 -17.70
N PHE A 256 -10.30 7.36 -16.60
CA PHE A 256 -11.09 8.58 -16.40
C PHE A 256 -10.74 9.66 -17.42
N LEU A 257 -9.46 9.85 -17.75
CA LEU A 257 -9.02 10.83 -18.74
C LEU A 257 -9.54 10.52 -20.15
N ARG A 258 -9.62 9.23 -20.53
CA ARG A 258 -10.30 8.78 -21.75
C ARG A 258 -11.76 9.23 -21.73
N GLU A 259 -12.50 8.91 -20.65
CA GLU A 259 -13.91 9.26 -20.54
C GLU A 259 -14.16 10.78 -20.56
N ILE A 260 -13.29 11.57 -19.90
CA ILE A 260 -13.31 13.04 -19.95
C ILE A 260 -13.20 13.55 -21.38
N LYS A 261 -12.32 12.94 -22.19
CA LYS A 261 -12.11 13.32 -23.59
C LYS A 261 -13.26 12.90 -24.48
N ASP A 262 -13.75 11.67 -24.33
CA ASP A 262 -14.89 11.13 -25.09
C ASP A 262 -16.16 11.94 -24.85
N ARG A 263 -16.38 12.39 -23.59
CA ARG A 263 -17.52 13.23 -23.20
C ARG A 263 -17.28 14.74 -23.44
N HIS A 264 -16.10 15.12 -23.95
CA HIS A 264 -15.70 16.51 -24.20
C HIS A 264 -15.90 17.46 -23.00
N LEU A 265 -15.58 16.99 -21.79
CA LEU A 265 -15.86 17.74 -20.55
C LEU A 265 -14.89 18.90 -20.30
N VAL A 266 -13.76 18.95 -21.01
CA VAL A 266 -12.73 19.99 -20.84
C VAL A 266 -12.79 20.99 -22.00
N GLY A 267 -13.53 22.08 -21.81
CA GLY A 267 -13.68 23.13 -22.83
C GLY A 267 -12.49 24.08 -22.95
N ALA A 268 -11.73 24.30 -21.85
CA ALA A 268 -10.62 25.27 -21.85
C ALA A 268 -9.43 24.85 -22.72
N ASN A 269 -9.23 23.54 -22.89
CA ASN A 269 -8.21 22.95 -23.76
C ASN A 269 -8.66 21.55 -24.21
N PRO A 270 -9.52 21.40 -25.23
CA PRO A 270 -10.14 20.10 -25.57
C PRO A 270 -9.16 19.00 -26.01
N HIS A 271 -8.01 19.37 -26.59
CA HIS A 271 -7.00 18.45 -27.10
C HIS A 271 -5.77 18.38 -26.20
N PHE A 272 -5.95 18.60 -24.89
CA PHE A 272 -4.84 18.60 -23.93
C PHE A 272 -4.02 17.31 -23.99
N PRO A 273 -2.68 17.38 -24.03
CA PRO A 273 -1.85 16.19 -24.01
C PRO A 273 -1.77 15.62 -22.58
N VAL A 274 -1.70 14.29 -22.48
CA VAL A 274 -1.50 13.55 -21.23
C VAL A 274 -0.20 12.76 -21.35
N TYR A 275 0.70 12.96 -20.39
CA TYR A 275 1.99 12.28 -20.35
C TYR A 275 2.04 11.30 -19.19
N VAL A 276 2.39 10.04 -19.48
CA VAL A 276 2.75 9.02 -18.48
C VAL A 276 4.27 9.00 -18.38
N ASP A 277 4.83 9.67 -17.38
CA ASP A 277 6.28 9.78 -17.18
C ASP A 277 6.77 8.87 -16.04
N SER A 278 6.68 7.57 -16.30
CA SER A 278 7.25 6.51 -15.45
C SER A 278 7.45 5.26 -16.30
N PRO A 279 8.69 4.75 -16.45
CA PRO A 279 8.95 3.51 -17.20
C PRO A 279 8.12 2.33 -16.66
N LEU A 280 8.06 2.18 -15.34
CA LEU A 280 7.25 1.16 -14.69
C LEU A 280 5.76 1.34 -15.00
N ALA A 281 5.23 2.57 -14.97
CA ALA A 281 3.83 2.80 -15.29
C ALA A 281 3.50 2.52 -16.77
N THR A 282 4.44 2.81 -17.67
CA THR A 282 4.35 2.46 -19.09
C THR A 282 4.27 0.95 -19.28
N GLU A 283 5.15 0.18 -18.66
CA GLU A 283 5.12 -1.28 -18.72
C GLU A 283 3.86 -1.88 -18.08
N ALA A 284 3.45 -1.36 -16.92
CA ALA A 284 2.21 -1.75 -16.27
C ALA A 284 0.98 -1.48 -17.15
N THR A 285 0.92 -0.33 -17.81
CA THR A 285 -0.16 0.02 -18.72
C THR A 285 -0.23 -0.94 -19.90
N ARG A 286 0.91 -1.39 -20.44
CA ARG A 286 0.93 -2.43 -21.49
C ARG A 286 0.39 -3.77 -21.00
N ILE A 287 0.67 -4.15 -19.76
CA ILE A 287 0.11 -5.37 -19.15
C ILE A 287 -1.42 -5.25 -19.07
N TYR A 288 -1.93 -4.10 -18.60
CA TYR A 288 -3.37 -3.83 -18.60
C TYR A 288 -3.93 -3.88 -20.02
N SER A 289 -3.33 -3.24 -21.02
CA SER A 289 -3.85 -3.25 -22.40
C SER A 289 -3.82 -4.62 -23.10
N SER A 290 -3.10 -5.62 -22.58
CA SER A 290 -2.83 -6.87 -23.30
C SER A 290 -3.93 -7.95 -23.22
N ASP A 291 -4.42 -8.28 -22.03
CA ASP A 291 -5.46 -9.30 -21.81
C ASP A 291 -6.26 -8.99 -20.54
N LEU A 292 -7.21 -8.06 -20.68
CA LEU A 292 -8.11 -7.62 -19.60
C LEU A 292 -9.39 -8.46 -19.48
N LEU A 293 -9.76 -9.21 -20.52
CA LEU A 293 -11.05 -9.93 -20.56
C LEU A 293 -11.33 -10.80 -19.32
N PRO A 294 -10.35 -11.53 -18.75
CA PRO A 294 -10.60 -12.35 -17.57
C PRO A 294 -10.84 -11.56 -16.27
N TYR A 295 -10.55 -10.25 -16.27
CA TYR A 295 -10.48 -9.39 -15.09
C TYR A 295 -11.47 -8.22 -15.13
N ALA A 296 -11.93 -7.87 -16.32
CA ALA A 296 -12.61 -6.61 -16.58
C ALA A 296 -14.01 -6.53 -15.98
N ASP A 297 -14.38 -5.34 -15.50
CA ASP A 297 -15.76 -5.00 -15.14
C ASP A 297 -16.69 -4.97 -16.38
N GLU A 298 -18.00 -4.85 -16.15
CA GLU A 298 -18.98 -4.88 -17.24
C GLU A 298 -18.83 -3.72 -18.24
N ASP A 299 -18.46 -2.53 -17.78
CA ASP A 299 -18.32 -1.34 -18.64
C ASP A 299 -17.06 -1.40 -19.50
N THR A 300 -15.97 -1.92 -18.94
CA THR A 300 -14.71 -2.18 -19.62
C THR A 300 -14.88 -3.32 -20.62
N LEU A 301 -15.63 -4.38 -20.29
CA LEU A 301 -15.98 -5.42 -21.25
C LEU A 301 -16.73 -4.87 -22.46
N LYS A 302 -17.64 -3.90 -22.28
CA LYS A 302 -18.32 -3.24 -23.41
C LYS A 302 -17.32 -2.53 -24.33
N LEU A 303 -16.35 -1.81 -23.77
CA LEU A 303 -15.30 -1.13 -24.55
C LEU A 303 -14.42 -2.13 -25.31
N LEU A 304 -13.99 -3.19 -24.65
CA LEU A 304 -13.16 -4.25 -25.25
C LEU A 304 -13.89 -4.95 -26.40
N HIS A 305 -15.19 -5.24 -26.25
CA HIS A 305 -16.01 -5.82 -27.33
C HIS A 305 -16.21 -4.88 -28.53
N LEU A 306 -16.11 -3.57 -28.33
CA LEU A 306 -16.11 -2.57 -29.41
C LEU A 306 -14.73 -2.40 -30.07
N GLY A 307 -13.70 -3.12 -29.60
CA GLY A 307 -12.33 -3.01 -30.09
C GLY A 307 -11.60 -1.74 -29.63
N SER A 308 -12.11 -1.08 -28.58
CA SER A 308 -11.48 0.10 -27.98
C SER A 308 -10.62 -0.32 -26.78
N ASP A 309 -9.39 0.16 -26.71
CA ASP A 309 -8.57 0.05 -25.51
C ASP A 309 -9.12 1.02 -24.43
N PRO A 310 -9.44 0.54 -23.22
CA PRO A 310 -9.97 1.38 -22.15
C PRO A 310 -8.95 2.41 -21.62
N LEU A 311 -7.66 2.26 -21.88
CA LEU A 311 -6.59 3.13 -21.37
C LEU A 311 -5.98 4.04 -22.44
N GLU A 312 -6.35 3.86 -23.71
CA GLU A 312 -5.80 4.64 -24.82
C GLU A 312 -6.77 5.72 -25.29
N PHE A 313 -6.23 6.90 -25.64
CA PHE A 313 -7.00 8.02 -26.18
C PHE A 313 -6.09 9.01 -26.92
N GLU A 314 -6.68 9.84 -27.78
CA GLU A 314 -5.94 10.84 -28.54
C GLU A 314 -5.16 11.81 -27.63
N GLY A 315 -3.87 11.99 -27.87
CA GLY A 315 -3.00 12.89 -27.12
C GLY A 315 -2.41 12.28 -25.84
N MET A 316 -2.64 11.00 -25.56
CA MET A 316 -1.86 10.24 -24.59
C MET A 316 -0.44 9.98 -25.13
N ARG A 317 0.58 10.13 -24.28
CA ARG A 317 1.98 9.88 -24.61
C ARG A 317 2.69 9.20 -23.45
N MET A 318 3.41 8.12 -23.74
CA MET A 318 4.27 7.43 -22.77
C MET A 318 5.70 7.96 -22.90
N CYS A 319 6.32 8.36 -21.79
CA CYS A 319 7.68 8.86 -21.76
C CYS A 319 8.63 7.80 -21.21
N GLU A 320 9.54 7.33 -22.06
CA GLU A 320 10.47 6.24 -21.69
C GLU A 320 11.81 6.82 -21.21
N SER A 321 12.29 7.87 -21.87
CA SER A 321 13.63 8.40 -21.64
C SER A 321 13.69 9.56 -20.64
N SER A 322 14.85 9.71 -20.00
CA SER A 322 15.13 10.87 -19.15
C SER A 322 15.11 12.20 -19.93
N GLU A 323 15.51 12.18 -21.20
CA GLU A 323 15.55 13.38 -22.04
C GLU A 323 14.15 13.86 -22.41
N GLU A 324 13.22 12.95 -22.73
CA GLU A 324 11.81 13.29 -22.92
C GLU A 324 11.22 13.91 -21.65
N SER A 325 11.42 13.28 -20.48
CA SER A 325 10.96 13.79 -19.18
C SER A 325 11.49 15.21 -18.90
N LYS A 326 12.77 15.48 -19.18
CA LYS A 326 13.36 16.83 -19.05
C LYS A 326 12.70 17.81 -20.00
N ALA A 327 12.49 17.43 -21.26
CA ALA A 327 11.85 18.27 -22.27
C ALA A 327 10.42 18.67 -21.85
N LEU A 328 9.67 17.77 -21.19
CA LEU A 328 8.33 18.09 -20.67
C LEU A 328 8.32 19.26 -19.69
N ASN A 329 9.36 19.39 -18.87
CA ASN A 329 9.48 20.46 -17.89
C ASN A 329 9.76 21.82 -18.54
N ALA A 330 10.32 21.83 -19.75
CA ALA A 330 10.63 23.06 -20.50
C ALA A 330 9.50 23.49 -21.44
N ASP A 331 8.61 22.59 -21.83
CA ASP A 331 7.49 22.89 -22.72
C ASP A 331 6.35 23.64 -21.97
N PRO A 332 6.00 24.88 -22.37
CA PRO A 332 4.99 25.69 -21.72
C PRO A 332 3.54 25.27 -22.05
N THR A 333 3.34 24.36 -23.01
CA THR A 333 2.00 23.92 -23.42
C THR A 333 1.25 23.30 -22.22
N PRO A 334 0.05 23.77 -21.86
CA PRO A 334 -0.73 23.19 -20.76
C PRO A 334 -0.97 21.70 -20.99
N LYS A 335 -0.62 20.88 -19.99
CA LYS A 335 -0.60 19.40 -20.09
C LYS A 335 -0.94 18.73 -18.77
N VAL A 336 -1.35 17.47 -18.84
CA VAL A 336 -1.42 16.56 -17.67
C VAL A 336 -0.13 15.73 -17.62
N ILE A 337 0.47 15.61 -16.43
CA ILE A 337 1.65 14.78 -16.19
C ILE A 337 1.33 13.78 -15.06
N LEU A 338 1.23 12.50 -15.41
CA LEU A 338 1.14 11.38 -14.48
C LEU A 338 2.55 10.85 -14.25
N SER A 339 3.01 10.80 -13.00
CA SER A 339 4.37 10.32 -12.70
C SER A 339 4.48 9.70 -11.32
N ALA A 340 5.30 8.65 -11.24
CA ALA A 340 5.65 7.97 -10.00
C ALA A 340 6.84 8.66 -9.28
N SER A 341 6.95 8.57 -7.96
CA SER A 341 6.12 7.81 -7.01
C SER A 341 4.90 8.58 -6.48
N GLY A 342 3.81 7.88 -6.14
CA GLY A 342 2.55 8.46 -5.69
C GLY A 342 2.63 9.30 -4.41
N MET A 343 3.64 9.07 -3.56
CA MET A 343 3.89 9.84 -2.33
C MET A 343 4.99 10.90 -2.45
N CYS A 344 5.56 11.08 -3.65
CA CYS A 344 6.57 12.08 -3.97
C CYS A 344 7.95 11.90 -3.30
N GLU A 345 8.25 10.71 -2.77
CA GLU A 345 9.52 10.44 -2.09
C GLU A 345 10.69 10.20 -3.06
N ALA A 346 10.40 9.59 -4.20
CA ALA A 346 11.37 9.26 -5.23
C ALA A 346 10.77 9.37 -6.65
N GLY A 347 11.62 9.21 -7.65
CA GLY A 347 11.24 9.15 -9.06
C GLY A 347 11.14 10.51 -9.77
N ARG A 348 10.66 10.46 -11.01
CA ARG A 348 10.59 11.61 -11.92
C ARG A 348 9.60 12.69 -11.43
N ILE A 349 8.61 12.30 -10.62
CA ILE A 349 7.64 13.23 -10.03
C ILE A 349 8.31 14.39 -9.27
N ARG A 350 9.44 14.14 -8.59
CA ARG A 350 10.17 15.19 -7.85
C ARG A 350 10.70 16.28 -8.77
N HIS A 351 11.10 15.91 -9.99
CA HIS A 351 11.51 16.87 -11.01
C HIS A 351 10.32 17.67 -11.53
N HIS A 352 9.17 17.04 -11.77
CA HIS A 352 7.96 17.78 -12.17
C HIS A 352 7.47 18.73 -11.08
N LEU A 353 7.50 18.32 -9.81
CA LEU A 353 7.19 19.20 -8.69
C LEU A 353 8.14 20.39 -8.62
N LYS A 354 9.45 20.17 -8.81
CA LYS A 354 10.43 21.27 -8.86
C LYS A 354 10.07 22.35 -9.87
N HIS A 355 9.58 21.97 -11.05
CA HIS A 355 9.27 22.91 -12.14
C HIS A 355 7.85 23.50 -12.08
N ASN A 356 6.94 22.89 -11.32
CA ASN A 356 5.53 23.32 -11.30
C ASN A 356 5.07 23.92 -9.96
N LEU A 357 5.66 23.57 -8.81
CA LEU A 357 5.19 24.03 -7.50
C LEU A 357 5.21 25.55 -7.32
N TRP A 358 6.17 26.25 -7.92
CA TRP A 358 6.31 27.70 -7.80
C TRP A 358 5.41 28.50 -8.77
N ARG A 359 4.68 27.81 -9.65
CA ARG A 359 3.82 28.41 -10.68
C ARG A 359 2.36 28.47 -10.19
N PRO A 360 1.77 29.65 -9.95
CA PRO A 360 0.42 29.79 -9.40
C PRO A 360 -0.70 29.33 -10.33
N GLU A 361 -0.44 29.23 -11.63
CA GLU A 361 -1.39 28.69 -12.61
C GLU A 361 -1.48 27.17 -12.59
N CYS A 362 -0.46 26.46 -12.07
CA CYS A 362 -0.42 25.00 -12.03
C CYS A 362 -1.21 24.42 -10.86
N THR A 363 -1.62 23.15 -11.02
CA THR A 363 -2.29 22.37 -9.98
C THR A 363 -1.55 21.04 -9.76
N VAL A 364 -1.35 20.65 -8.51
CA VAL A 364 -0.89 19.32 -8.10
C VAL A 364 -2.07 18.58 -7.48
N VAL A 365 -2.41 17.41 -8.02
CA VAL A 365 -3.56 16.60 -7.59
C VAL A 365 -3.07 15.31 -6.98
N PHE A 366 -3.33 15.12 -5.68
CA PHE A 366 -3.05 13.86 -4.99
C PHE A 366 -4.26 12.95 -5.05
N VAL A 367 -4.06 11.71 -5.52
CA VAL A 367 -5.13 10.75 -5.84
C VAL A 367 -5.05 9.47 -5.00
N GLY A 368 -4.24 9.48 -3.95
CA GLY A 368 -4.02 8.32 -3.09
C GLY A 368 -3.49 8.74 -1.73
N TYR A 369 -3.48 7.79 -0.79
CA TYR A 369 -3.02 8.01 0.57
C TYR A 369 -1.59 8.57 0.61
N GLN A 370 -1.36 9.55 1.49
CA GLN A 370 -0.07 10.17 1.71
C GLN A 370 0.36 9.89 3.15
N ALA A 371 1.38 9.04 3.33
CA ALA A 371 1.86 8.65 4.64
C ALA A 371 2.52 9.82 5.39
N GLU A 372 2.44 9.81 6.72
CA GLU A 372 3.07 10.82 7.57
C GLU A 372 4.60 10.89 7.32
N GLY A 373 5.12 12.10 7.16
CA GLY A 373 6.55 12.34 6.90
C GLY A 373 6.94 12.40 5.42
N THR A 374 6.03 12.08 4.50
CA THR A 374 6.29 12.20 3.06
C THR A 374 6.15 13.64 2.55
N LEU A 375 6.81 13.95 1.43
CA LEU A 375 6.67 15.23 0.74
C LEU A 375 5.22 15.48 0.31
N GLY A 376 4.54 14.45 -0.20
CA GLY A 376 3.15 14.59 -0.62
C GLY A 376 2.22 14.95 0.54
N ARG A 377 2.43 14.35 1.73
CA ARG A 377 1.70 14.72 2.94
C ARG A 377 1.94 16.18 3.36
N ALA A 378 3.20 16.62 3.36
CA ALA A 378 3.54 18.01 3.70
C ALA A 378 2.86 19.02 2.77
N LEU A 379 2.75 18.71 1.47
CA LEU A 379 2.05 19.56 0.51
C LEU A 379 0.54 19.62 0.78
N LEU A 380 -0.08 18.47 1.08
CA LEU A 380 -1.51 18.42 1.46
C LEU A 380 -1.81 19.19 2.76
N GLU A 381 -0.88 19.18 3.72
CA GLU A 381 -0.99 19.92 4.99
C GLU A 381 -0.70 21.42 4.84
N GLY A 382 -0.46 21.90 3.62
CA GLY A 382 -0.36 23.33 3.32
C GLY A 382 1.04 23.92 3.47
N ALA A 383 2.09 23.10 3.35
CA ALA A 383 3.47 23.59 3.33
C ALA A 383 3.64 24.71 2.30
N ARG A 384 4.15 25.86 2.76
CA ARG A 384 4.39 27.04 1.90
C ARG A 384 5.72 26.98 1.15
N GLN A 385 6.64 26.16 1.64
CA GLN A 385 7.95 25.91 1.06
C GLN A 385 8.34 24.46 1.31
N VAL A 386 9.01 23.85 0.34
CA VAL A 386 9.54 22.47 0.43
C VAL A 386 10.95 22.42 -0.12
N LYS A 387 11.76 21.46 0.35
CA LYS A 387 13.14 21.27 -0.12
C LYS A 387 13.21 20.14 -1.13
N LEU A 388 13.64 20.44 -2.35
CA LEU A 388 13.81 19.47 -3.43
C LEU A 388 15.21 19.64 -4.04
N PHE A 389 15.96 18.53 -4.13
CA PHE A 389 17.33 18.51 -4.67
C PHE A 389 18.29 19.53 -4.03
N GLY A 390 18.09 19.83 -2.75
CA GLY A 390 18.90 20.81 -2.01
C GLY A 390 18.42 22.26 -2.12
N GLU A 391 17.42 22.54 -2.95
CA GLU A 391 16.87 23.88 -3.20
C GLU A 391 15.54 24.06 -2.44
N GLU A 392 15.29 25.27 -1.93
CA GLU A 392 13.99 25.65 -1.36
C GLU A 392 13.05 26.14 -2.47
N ILE A 393 11.87 25.53 -2.54
CA ILE A 393 10.87 25.81 -3.57
C ILE A 393 9.62 26.33 -2.91
N ALA A 394 9.18 27.51 -3.35
CA ALA A 394 7.92 28.10 -2.90
C ALA A 394 6.73 27.31 -3.48
N VAL A 395 5.76 27.00 -2.63
CA VAL A 395 4.52 26.33 -3.03
C VAL A 395 3.47 27.41 -3.33
N LYS A 396 3.32 27.71 -4.62
CA LYS A 396 2.31 28.65 -5.16
C LYS A 396 1.25 27.95 -6.00
N ALA A 397 1.55 26.77 -6.54
CA ALA A 397 0.59 25.93 -7.23
C ALA A 397 -0.58 25.56 -6.32
N ARG A 398 -1.76 25.36 -6.92
CA ARG A 398 -2.92 24.83 -6.20
C ARG A 398 -2.64 23.38 -5.83
N ILE A 399 -2.78 23.04 -4.55
CA ILE A 399 -2.70 21.66 -4.07
C ILE A 399 -4.12 21.15 -3.87
N VAL A 400 -4.45 19.99 -4.44
CA VAL A 400 -5.76 19.35 -4.33
C VAL A 400 -5.58 17.94 -3.78
N ASN A 401 -6.33 17.62 -2.73
CA ASN A 401 -6.58 16.25 -2.34
C ASN A 401 -7.82 15.79 -3.10
N PHE A 402 -7.70 14.75 -3.93
CA PHE A 402 -8.79 14.18 -4.70
C PHE A 402 -9.29 12.91 -3.98
N PRO A 403 -10.35 13.02 -3.15
CA PRO A 403 -10.81 11.93 -2.30
C PRO A 403 -11.49 10.81 -3.10
N GLY A 404 -11.79 9.70 -2.41
CA GLY A 404 -12.65 8.61 -2.92
C GLY A 404 -11.97 7.58 -3.81
N LEU A 405 -10.78 7.88 -4.30
CA LEU A 405 -10.09 6.99 -5.21
C LEU A 405 -9.47 5.74 -4.56
N SER A 406 -9.41 5.58 -3.23
CA SER A 406 -8.73 4.44 -2.58
C SER A 406 -9.06 3.06 -3.19
N ALA A 407 -8.02 2.27 -3.48
CA ALA A 407 -8.16 0.91 -4.01
C ALA A 407 -8.54 -0.13 -2.94
N HIS A 408 -8.52 0.23 -1.66
CA HIS A 408 -8.95 -0.67 -0.57
C HIS A 408 -10.39 -0.39 -0.15
N ALA A 409 -11.09 -1.43 0.27
CA ALA A 409 -12.39 -1.33 0.93
C ALA A 409 -12.32 -0.44 2.16
N ASP A 410 -13.37 0.37 2.37
CA ASP A 410 -13.55 1.07 3.63
C ASP A 410 -14.06 0.14 4.73
N LYS A 411 -14.21 0.68 5.96
CA LYS A 411 -14.74 -0.08 7.09
C LYS A 411 -16.04 -0.83 6.78
N ASN A 412 -16.96 -0.22 6.03
CA ASN A 412 -18.22 -0.87 5.68
C ASN A 412 -18.02 -1.98 4.64
N GLY A 413 -17.17 -1.76 3.64
CA GLY A 413 -16.76 -2.78 2.68
C GLY A 413 -16.16 -4.01 3.38
N LEU A 414 -15.21 -3.79 4.28
CA LEU A 414 -14.57 -4.84 5.08
C LEU A 414 -15.59 -5.60 5.95
N LEU A 415 -16.51 -4.89 6.62
CA LEU A 415 -17.58 -5.50 7.42
C LEU A 415 -18.58 -6.29 6.58
N ARG A 416 -18.90 -5.82 5.36
CA ARG A 416 -19.74 -6.57 4.42
C ARG A 416 -19.03 -7.84 3.95
N TRP A 417 -17.73 -7.75 3.66
CA TRP A 417 -16.94 -8.88 3.18
C TRP A 417 -16.89 -10.01 4.20
N ILE A 418 -16.53 -9.72 5.46
CA ILE A 418 -16.52 -10.73 6.53
C ILE A 418 -17.93 -11.20 6.93
N GLY A 419 -18.95 -10.35 6.70
CA GLY A 419 -20.35 -10.70 6.96
C GLY A 419 -20.95 -11.72 5.97
N ALA A 420 -20.27 -12.01 4.86
CA ALA A 420 -20.73 -12.99 3.88
C ALA A 420 -20.49 -14.45 4.31
N PHE A 421 -19.66 -14.69 5.33
CA PHE A 421 -19.34 -16.02 5.82
C PHE A 421 -20.49 -16.63 6.65
N SER A 422 -20.95 -17.82 6.26
CA SER A 422 -22.00 -18.56 6.94
C SER A 422 -21.73 -20.08 6.89
N PRO A 423 -21.49 -20.75 8.04
CA PRO A 423 -21.41 -20.18 9.39
C PRO A 423 -20.25 -19.19 9.54
N ALA A 424 -20.33 -18.34 10.58
CA ALA A 424 -19.23 -17.44 10.92
C ALA A 424 -17.94 -18.23 11.17
N PRO A 425 -16.77 -17.69 10.76
CA PRO A 425 -15.49 -18.35 11.02
C PRO A 425 -15.25 -18.49 12.53
N ALA A 426 -14.54 -19.54 12.92
CA ALA A 426 -14.19 -19.78 14.31
C ALA A 426 -13.31 -18.65 14.87
N HIS A 427 -12.46 -18.07 14.03
CA HIS A 427 -11.62 -16.94 14.40
C HIS A 427 -11.24 -16.06 13.19
N VAL A 428 -11.12 -14.76 13.42
CA VAL A 428 -10.67 -13.76 12.44
C VAL A 428 -9.37 -13.11 12.93
N PHE A 429 -8.31 -13.21 12.15
CA PHE A 429 -7.04 -12.54 12.40
C PHE A 429 -7.00 -11.24 11.60
N VAL A 430 -6.87 -10.11 12.29
CA VAL A 430 -6.87 -8.78 11.70
C VAL A 430 -5.43 -8.32 11.47
N VAL A 431 -5.05 -8.16 10.21
CA VAL A 431 -3.69 -7.79 9.77
C VAL A 431 -3.73 -6.55 8.86
N HIS A 432 -2.58 -6.12 8.34
CA HIS A 432 -2.46 -5.11 7.29
C HIS A 432 -3.19 -3.80 7.64
N GLY A 433 -2.78 -3.19 8.74
CA GLY A 433 -3.38 -1.99 9.32
C GLY A 433 -2.51 -1.45 10.43
N GLU A 434 -2.52 -0.14 10.65
CA GLU A 434 -1.80 0.44 11.78
C GLU A 434 -2.37 -0.09 13.12
N ASP A 435 -1.55 -0.23 14.16
CA ASP A 435 -1.94 -0.75 15.48
C ASP A 435 -3.30 -0.23 15.99
N GLY A 436 -3.51 1.09 15.93
CA GLY A 436 -4.77 1.71 16.35
C GLY A 436 -5.97 1.31 15.49
N VAL A 437 -5.77 1.10 14.18
CA VAL A 437 -6.79 0.69 13.22
C VAL A 437 -7.14 -0.79 13.43
N CYS A 438 -6.13 -1.66 13.55
CA CYS A 438 -6.30 -3.08 13.86
C CYS A 438 -7.14 -3.28 15.13
N ARG A 439 -6.78 -2.61 16.22
CA ARG A 439 -7.51 -2.71 17.51
C ARG A 439 -8.96 -2.23 17.41
N GLN A 440 -9.18 -1.11 16.72
CA GLN A 440 -10.53 -0.57 16.49
C GLN A 440 -11.38 -1.52 15.64
N PHE A 441 -10.79 -2.12 14.61
CA PHE A 441 -11.49 -3.04 13.73
C PHE A 441 -11.82 -4.36 14.43
N CYS A 442 -10.91 -4.93 15.23
CA CYS A 442 -11.20 -6.08 16.11
C CYS A 442 -12.43 -5.81 16.99
N THR A 443 -12.47 -4.65 17.65
CA THR A 443 -13.62 -4.24 18.48
C THR A 443 -14.92 -4.20 17.67
N ALA A 444 -14.87 -3.73 16.42
CA ALA A 444 -16.03 -3.67 15.53
C ALA A 444 -16.52 -5.07 15.08
N LEU A 445 -15.61 -6.05 14.94
CA LEU A 445 -15.93 -7.45 14.66
C LEU A 445 -16.52 -8.15 15.89
N GLU A 446 -15.94 -7.95 17.06
CA GLU A 446 -16.43 -8.49 18.33
C GLU A 446 -17.85 -7.99 18.66
N ALA A 447 -18.12 -6.71 18.39
CA ALA A 447 -19.46 -6.13 18.53
C ALA A 447 -20.52 -6.79 17.62
N ARG A 448 -20.09 -7.50 16.57
CA ARG A 448 -20.95 -8.31 15.68
C ARG A 448 -20.97 -9.79 16.04
N GLY A 449 -20.35 -10.19 17.15
CA GLY A 449 -20.31 -11.57 17.62
C GLY A 449 -19.25 -12.45 16.95
N LEU A 450 -18.28 -11.85 16.26
CA LEU A 450 -17.14 -12.57 15.69
C LEU A 450 -15.99 -12.62 16.71
N SER A 451 -15.32 -13.77 16.82
CA SER A 451 -14.07 -13.86 17.58
C SER A 451 -12.93 -13.32 16.72
N ALA A 452 -12.26 -12.26 17.17
CA ALA A 452 -11.21 -11.62 16.39
C ALA A 452 -10.08 -11.08 17.27
N HIS A 453 -8.84 -11.12 16.77
CA HIS A 453 -7.75 -10.32 17.33
C HIS A 453 -6.73 -9.94 16.24
N ALA A 454 -5.88 -8.96 16.56
CA ALA A 454 -4.76 -8.59 15.74
C ALA A 454 -3.50 -9.31 16.26
N PRO A 455 -2.94 -10.27 15.50
CA PRO A 455 -1.86 -11.12 15.97
C PRO A 455 -0.58 -10.32 16.15
N ASN A 456 0.28 -10.77 17.05
CA ASN A 456 1.63 -10.22 17.21
C ASN A 456 2.61 -10.82 16.19
N PHE A 457 3.75 -10.16 15.99
CA PHE A 457 4.82 -10.71 15.19
C PHE A 457 5.36 -12.01 15.79
N SER A 458 5.55 -13.04 14.96
CA SER A 458 5.91 -14.41 15.36
C SER A 458 4.91 -15.08 16.31
N GLU A 459 3.67 -14.58 16.40
CA GLU A 459 2.59 -15.31 17.05
C GLU A 459 2.30 -16.60 16.28
N VAL A 460 2.04 -17.69 17.02
CA VAL A 460 1.75 -19.02 16.46
C VAL A 460 0.40 -19.50 16.97
N TYR A 461 -0.50 -19.82 16.04
CA TYR A 461 -1.83 -20.33 16.30
C TYR A 461 -1.95 -21.80 15.86
N ASP A 462 -2.46 -22.68 16.72
CA ASP A 462 -2.80 -24.06 16.37
C ASP A 462 -4.21 -24.12 15.79
N LEU A 463 -4.29 -24.37 14.48
CA LEU A 463 -5.55 -24.37 13.74
C LEU A 463 -6.40 -25.61 14.04
N ALA A 464 -5.78 -26.71 14.49
CA ALA A 464 -6.49 -27.93 14.85
C ALA A 464 -7.11 -27.80 16.26
N ALA A 465 -6.35 -27.27 17.21
CA ALA A 465 -6.79 -27.06 18.59
C ALA A 465 -7.60 -25.78 18.79
N GLY A 466 -7.49 -24.79 17.89
CA GLY A 466 -8.19 -23.52 17.99
C GLY A 466 -7.65 -22.63 19.11
N GLN A 467 -6.33 -22.57 19.28
CA GLN A 467 -5.69 -21.79 20.36
C GLN A 467 -4.33 -21.23 19.98
N ILE A 468 -3.95 -20.14 20.63
CA ILE A 468 -2.60 -19.56 20.53
C ILE A 468 -1.61 -20.47 21.27
N VAL A 469 -0.52 -20.84 20.60
CA VAL A 469 0.59 -21.65 21.15
C VAL A 469 1.78 -20.79 21.56
N SER A 470 1.99 -19.67 20.85
CA SER A 470 3.01 -18.67 21.17
C SER A 470 2.42 -17.30 20.93
N ALA A 471 2.49 -16.40 21.92
CA ALA A 471 1.93 -15.06 21.85
C ALA A 471 2.73 -14.08 20.96
N GLY A 472 3.90 -14.50 20.44
CA GLY A 472 4.77 -13.66 19.63
C GLY A 472 5.42 -12.51 20.40
N VAL A 473 5.95 -11.54 19.66
CA VAL A 473 6.57 -10.31 20.15
C VAL A 473 5.55 -9.17 20.02
N PRO A 474 5.14 -8.54 21.14
CA PRO A 474 4.22 -7.41 21.11
C PRO A 474 4.74 -6.26 20.24
N PHE A 475 3.84 -5.58 19.54
CA PHE A 475 4.15 -4.45 18.67
C PHE A 475 4.99 -3.37 19.38
N GLU A 476 4.68 -3.07 20.64
CA GLU A 476 5.40 -2.05 21.43
C GLU A 476 6.88 -2.41 21.68
N GLN A 477 7.24 -3.68 21.59
CA GLN A 477 8.61 -4.18 21.78
C GLN A 477 9.41 -4.23 20.47
N LEU A 478 8.74 -4.21 19.32
CA LEU A 478 9.37 -4.20 18.00
C LEU A 478 9.94 -2.82 17.65
N ARG A 479 9.42 -1.75 18.25
CA ARG A 479 9.99 -0.41 18.11
C ARG A 479 11.45 -0.41 18.56
N PRO A 480 12.40 -0.05 17.69
CA PRO A 480 13.75 0.20 18.14
C PRO A 480 13.70 1.23 19.28
N LYS A 481 14.30 0.92 20.44
CA LYS A 481 14.74 1.97 21.36
C LYS A 481 15.67 2.84 20.53
N CYS A 482 15.19 3.98 20.07
CA CYS A 482 15.93 4.88 19.20
C CYS A 482 17.35 5.08 19.76
N GLU A 483 18.33 4.35 19.22
CA GLU A 483 19.74 4.66 19.37
C GLU A 483 19.95 5.93 18.55
N ARG A 484 19.78 7.05 19.23
CA ARG A 484 19.91 8.39 18.66
C ARG A 484 21.34 8.62 18.19
N LYS A 485 21.66 8.22 16.97
CA LYS A 485 22.65 8.91 16.15
C LYS A 485 21.96 10.08 15.45
N ASN A 486 22.04 11.27 16.07
CA ASN A 486 22.40 12.54 15.42
C ASN A 486 21.93 13.78 16.21
N GLY A 487 22.80 14.78 16.28
CA GLY A 487 22.44 16.19 16.18
C GLY A 487 21.48 16.77 17.21
N SER A 488 22.02 17.20 18.35
CA SER A 488 21.83 18.50 19.06
C SER A 488 20.66 19.48 18.76
N SER A 489 19.47 19.05 18.33
CA SER A 489 18.26 19.89 18.34
C SER A 489 17.04 18.98 18.21
N ASN A 490 16.16 18.75 19.18
CA ASN A 490 15.71 19.57 20.29
C ASN A 490 15.26 18.61 21.42
N GLN A 491 16.24 18.01 22.11
CA GLN A 491 16.00 17.00 23.16
C GLN A 491 15.09 17.52 24.29
N ALA A 492 15.07 18.84 24.49
CA ALA A 492 14.19 19.53 25.43
C ALA A 492 12.72 19.46 25.01
N PHE A 493 12.40 19.63 23.72
CA PHE A 493 11.02 19.58 23.22
C PHE A 493 10.41 18.18 23.35
N GLY A 494 11.18 17.13 23.04
CA GLY A 494 10.72 15.75 23.24
C GLY A 494 10.47 15.42 24.72
N ARG A 495 11.29 15.94 25.65
CA ARG A 495 11.05 15.81 27.10
C ARG A 495 9.81 16.59 27.55
N LEU A 496 9.52 17.73 26.92
CA LEU A 496 8.31 18.52 27.19
C LEU A 496 7.05 17.77 26.75
N LEU A 497 7.04 17.18 25.54
CA LEU A 497 5.94 16.33 25.06
C LEU A 497 5.68 15.14 26.01
N ALA A 498 6.74 14.44 26.43
CA ALA A 498 6.61 13.33 27.38
C ALA A 498 6.07 13.79 28.76
N ALA A 499 6.44 14.99 29.22
CA ALA A 499 5.87 15.58 30.42
C ALA A 499 4.37 15.92 30.23
N GLY A 500 3.95 16.33 29.04
CA GLY A 500 2.56 16.57 28.67
C GLY A 500 1.72 15.28 28.68
N THR A 501 2.22 14.20 28.07
CA THR A 501 1.55 12.88 28.11
C THR A 501 1.38 12.40 29.55
N ARG A 502 2.42 12.52 30.37
CA ARG A 502 2.34 12.17 31.80
C ARG A 502 1.32 13.03 32.56
N LEU A 503 1.16 14.31 32.20
CA LEU A 503 0.15 15.17 32.81
C LEU A 503 -1.27 14.68 32.48
N LEU A 504 -1.51 14.25 31.23
CA LEU A 504 -2.78 13.64 30.83
C LEU A 504 -3.07 12.37 31.61
N ASP A 505 -2.07 11.51 31.81
CA ASP A 505 -2.22 10.32 32.66
C ASP A 505 -2.60 10.71 34.08
N VAL A 506 -1.91 11.71 34.68
CA VAL A 506 -2.22 12.17 36.04
C VAL A 506 -3.64 12.75 36.13
N ILE A 507 -4.13 13.45 35.10
CA ILE A 507 -5.52 13.92 35.03
C ILE A 507 -6.48 12.72 35.07
N ALA A 508 -6.23 11.68 34.26
CA ALA A 508 -7.07 10.48 34.23
C ALA A 508 -7.09 9.75 35.58
N HIS A 509 -5.95 9.64 36.26
CA HIS A 509 -5.86 9.00 37.59
C HIS A 509 -6.60 9.76 38.70
N ASN A 510 -6.89 11.06 38.51
CA ASN A 510 -7.64 11.85 39.48
C ASN A 510 -9.16 11.84 39.21
N GLN A 511 -9.63 11.06 38.24
CA GLN A 511 -11.06 10.89 37.99
C GLN A 511 -11.75 10.26 39.21
N GLY A 512 -12.58 11.05 39.90
CA GLY A 512 -13.23 10.69 41.17
C GLY A 512 -12.66 11.38 42.42
N GLY A 513 -11.68 12.27 42.28
CA GLY A 513 -11.16 13.12 43.36
C GLY A 513 -12.17 14.16 43.87
N SER A 514 -11.89 14.79 45.01
CA SER A 514 -12.78 15.81 45.58
C SER A 514 -12.89 17.03 44.66
N ASN A 515 -14.08 17.64 44.55
CA ASN A 515 -14.30 18.83 43.71
C ASN A 515 -13.35 19.99 44.05
N LYS A 516 -12.94 20.10 45.32
CA LYS A 516 -12.00 21.12 45.78
C LYS A 516 -10.59 20.88 45.25
N ASP A 517 -10.13 19.62 45.25
CA ASP A 517 -8.79 19.26 44.77
C ASP A 517 -8.71 19.28 43.24
N LEU A 518 -9.78 18.84 42.55
CA LEU A 518 -9.88 18.93 41.09
C LEU A 518 -9.89 20.38 40.60
N SER A 519 -10.62 21.26 41.29
CA SER A 519 -10.63 22.70 40.95
C SER A 519 -9.24 23.32 41.16
N ARG A 520 -8.58 23.01 42.27
CA ARG A 520 -7.23 23.49 42.55
C ARG A 520 -6.20 22.99 41.53
N PHE A 521 -6.30 21.73 41.13
CA PHE A 521 -5.38 21.13 40.14
C PHE A 521 -5.60 21.72 38.74
N ARG A 522 -6.86 21.92 38.33
CA ARG A 522 -7.21 22.66 37.09
C ARG A 522 -6.57 24.04 37.08
N ASP A 523 -6.73 24.82 38.15
CA ASP A 523 -6.23 26.20 38.21
C ASP A 523 -4.69 26.25 38.10
N GLN A 524 -3.98 25.25 38.61
CA GLN A 524 -2.53 25.12 38.46
C GLN A 524 -2.11 24.80 37.02
N ILE A 525 -2.88 23.98 36.30
CA ILE A 525 -2.63 23.67 34.90
C ILE A 525 -2.89 24.90 34.02
N ILE A 526 -4.00 25.62 34.25
CA ILE A 526 -4.31 26.87 33.54
C ILE A 526 -3.21 27.90 33.76
N ALA A 527 -2.78 28.11 35.01
CA ALA A 527 -1.68 29.05 35.31
C ALA A 527 -0.35 28.63 34.66
N LEU A 528 -0.10 27.32 34.51
CA LEU A 528 1.06 26.83 33.78
C LEU A 528 0.95 27.12 32.27
N CYS A 529 -0.24 26.92 31.67
CA CYS A 529 -0.50 27.25 30.28
C CYS A 529 -0.31 28.75 30.03
N GLU A 530 -0.97 29.62 30.80
CA GLU A 530 -0.87 31.08 30.66
C GLU A 530 0.58 31.59 30.81
N LYS A 531 1.39 30.95 31.65
CA LYS A 531 2.79 31.33 31.85
C LYS A 531 3.69 31.04 30.65
N TRP A 532 3.35 30.03 29.85
CA TRP A 532 4.20 29.52 28.76
C TRP A 532 3.59 29.69 27.37
N ASP A 533 2.38 30.22 27.26
CA ASP A 533 1.74 30.64 26.02
C ASP A 533 2.49 31.86 25.45
N ARG A 534 3.05 31.74 24.24
CA ARG A 534 3.93 32.74 23.62
C ARG A 534 3.36 33.29 22.33
#